data_AF-A0A970J119-F1
#
_entry.id   AF-A0A970J119-F1
#
_cell.length_a   1.000
_cell.length_b   1.000
_cell.length_c   1.000
_cell.angle_alpha   90.00
_cell.angle_beta   90.00
_cell.angle_gamma   90.00
#
_symmetry.space_group_name_H-M   'P 1'
#
loop_
_entity.id
_entity.type
_entity.pdbx_description
1 polymer ?
#
loop_
_entity_poly.entity_id
_entity_poly.type
_entity_poly.pdbx_seq_one_letter_code
_entity_poly.pdbx_strand_id
1 'polypeptide(L)'
;MEVAKLKEAQPQQRKSRLSVLWKLEDWWTVWLGLITIAGIIIGIIGKPILPEKWGEKGKTLLASITLENIPGILLTGLVSLIIFSLAVFIIKKEELKRFAIGFIFIYFLAVAATLIGNYEPWRYYGFNEVVWALVIGLVVGNIFKIPKLLKGAIRTE
;
A
#
# COMPACT_ATOMS: atom_id res chain seq x y z
N MET A 1 7.17 -27.77 -60.93
CA MET A 1 6.07 -27.79 -59.95
C MET A 1 6.68 -27.51 -58.59
N GLU A 2 6.16 -26.46 -57.97
CA GLU A 2 6.36 -25.97 -56.61
C GLU A 2 7.46 -26.57 -55.73
N VAL A 3 8.54 -25.80 -55.60
CA VAL A 3 9.38 -25.77 -54.40
C VAL A 3 8.50 -25.26 -53.26
N ALA A 4 7.95 -26.18 -52.46
CA ALA A 4 7.22 -25.84 -51.26
C ALA A 4 8.17 -25.13 -50.29
N LYS A 5 8.00 -23.80 -50.19
CA LYS A 5 8.68 -22.95 -49.22
C LYS A 5 8.46 -23.51 -47.82
N LEU A 6 9.51 -24.09 -47.24
CA LEU A 6 9.60 -24.33 -45.81
C LEU A 6 9.46 -22.96 -45.15
N LYS A 7 8.31 -22.74 -44.51
CA LYS A 7 7.99 -21.56 -43.73
C LYS A 7 8.96 -21.57 -42.55
N GLU A 8 10.05 -20.83 -42.69
CA GLU A 8 11.05 -20.62 -41.65
C GLU A 8 10.33 -20.32 -40.33
N ALA A 9 10.52 -21.19 -39.34
CA ALA A 9 10.09 -20.93 -37.99
C ALA A 9 10.84 -19.69 -37.51
N GLN A 10 10.15 -18.54 -37.54
CA GLN A 10 10.64 -17.28 -37.01
C GLN A 10 11.22 -17.56 -35.61
N PRO A 11 12.50 -17.27 -35.34
CA PRO A 11 13.07 -17.48 -34.02
C PRO A 11 12.31 -16.57 -33.08
N GLN A 12 11.47 -17.17 -32.23
CA GLN A 12 10.71 -16.48 -31.21
C GLN A 12 11.71 -15.72 -30.36
N GLN A 13 11.80 -14.40 -30.57
CA GLN A 13 12.74 -13.53 -29.88
C GLN A 13 12.56 -13.76 -28.39
N ARG A 14 13.50 -14.49 -27.76
CA ARG A 14 13.66 -14.54 -26.31
C ARG A 14 13.99 -13.12 -25.89
N LYS A 15 12.97 -12.27 -25.67
CA LYS A 15 13.14 -11.03 -24.91
C LYS A 15 13.89 -11.42 -23.65
N SER A 16 15.06 -10.82 -23.44
CA SER A 16 15.95 -11.14 -22.32
C SER A 16 15.13 -11.25 -21.04
N ARG A 17 15.23 -12.38 -20.32
CA ARG A 17 14.45 -12.61 -19.08
C ARG A 17 14.65 -11.50 -18.05
N LEU A 18 15.75 -10.75 -18.14
CA LEU A 18 16.03 -9.60 -17.28
C LEU A 18 15.26 -8.34 -17.67
N SER A 19 14.87 -8.21 -18.95
CA SER A 19 14.00 -7.10 -19.39
C SER A 19 12.59 -7.20 -18.78
N VAL A 20 12.17 -8.39 -18.36
CA VAL A 20 10.91 -8.64 -17.63
C VAL A 20 10.95 -7.95 -16.26
N LEU A 21 12.10 -8.03 -15.56
CA LEU A 21 12.28 -7.45 -14.22
C LEU A 21 12.23 -5.91 -14.20
N TRP A 22 12.34 -5.28 -15.37
CA TRP A 22 12.43 -3.83 -15.50
C TRP A 22 11.25 -3.22 -16.29
N LYS A 23 10.65 -3.99 -17.21
CA LYS A 23 9.58 -3.50 -18.10
C LYS A 23 8.19 -3.93 -17.67
N LEU A 24 8.04 -4.92 -16.79
CA LEU A 24 6.71 -5.23 -16.24
C LEU A 24 6.39 -4.31 -15.07
N GLU A 25 5.16 -3.80 -15.10
CA GLU A 25 4.58 -2.93 -14.07
C GLU A 25 4.64 -3.58 -12.68
N ASP A 26 4.45 -4.90 -12.59
CA ASP A 26 4.42 -5.64 -11.32
C ASP A 26 5.76 -5.62 -10.57
N TRP A 27 6.88 -5.56 -11.29
CA TRP A 27 8.20 -5.57 -10.67
C TRP A 27 8.58 -4.24 -10.04
N TRP A 28 8.01 -3.13 -10.49
CA TRP A 28 8.24 -1.82 -9.86
C TRP A 28 7.79 -1.79 -8.40
N THR A 29 6.70 -2.47 -8.06
CA THR A 29 6.24 -2.62 -6.67
C THR A 29 7.28 -3.34 -5.82
N VAL A 30 7.92 -4.39 -6.36
CA VAL A 30 8.97 -5.16 -5.68
C VAL A 30 10.21 -4.30 -5.44
N TRP A 31 10.66 -3.56 -6.45
CA TRP A 31 11.81 -2.67 -6.33
C TRP A 31 11.58 -1.56 -5.30
N LEU A 32 10.38 -0.97 -5.28
CA LEU A 32 10.04 0.03 -4.27
C LEU A 32 10.04 -0.56 -2.86
N GLY A 33 9.48 -1.75 -2.65
CA GLY A 33 9.56 -2.44 -1.37
C GLY A 33 11.00 -2.67 -0.92
N LEU A 34 11.86 -3.14 -1.83
CA LEU A 34 13.29 -3.35 -1.54
C LEU A 34 14.03 -2.04 -1.23
N ILE A 35 13.75 -0.97 -1.98
CA ILE A 35 14.33 0.36 -1.74
C ILE A 35 13.88 0.91 -0.38
N THR A 36 12.61 0.75 -0.02
CA THR A 36 12.10 1.15 1.29
C THR A 36 12.79 0.37 2.40
N ILE A 37 12.94 -0.95 2.27
CA ILE A 37 13.66 -1.77 3.26
C ILE A 37 15.12 -1.32 3.38
N ALA A 38 15.81 -1.12 2.26
CA ALA A 38 17.19 -0.64 2.26
C ALA A 38 17.31 0.75 2.92
N GLY A 39 16.38 1.66 2.62
CA GLY A 39 16.31 3.00 3.22
C GLY A 39 16.12 2.98 4.74
N ILE A 40 15.37 2.00 5.26
CA ILE A 40 15.22 1.77 6.72
C ILE A 40 16.53 1.24 7.31
N ILE A 41 17.20 0.28 6.66
CA ILE A 41 18.46 -0.30 7.13
C ILE A 41 19.58 0.76 7.20
N ILE A 42 19.65 1.64 6.20
CA ILE A 42 20.64 2.72 6.13
C ILE A 42 20.30 3.86 7.12
N GLY A 43 19.09 3.86 7.69
CA GLY A 43 18.63 4.89 8.63
C GLY A 43 18.18 6.20 7.94
N ILE A 44 18.00 6.17 6.62
CA ILE A 44 17.46 7.31 5.85
C ILE A 44 15.96 7.47 6.15
N ILE A 45 15.26 6.35 6.32
CA ILE A 45 13.83 6.34 6.65
C ILE A 45 13.69 6.22 8.17
N GLY A 46 13.23 7.29 8.80
CA GLY A 46 12.95 7.34 10.24
C GLY A 46 11.77 6.45 10.65
N LYS A 47 11.64 6.22 11.96
CA LYS A 47 10.50 5.48 12.50
C LYS A 47 9.20 6.25 12.24
N PRO A 48 8.14 5.60 11.74
CA PRO A 48 6.86 6.26 11.56
C PRO A 48 6.32 6.71 12.91
N ILE A 49 5.83 7.94 12.97
CA ILE A 49 5.17 8.47 14.17
C ILE A 49 3.70 8.09 14.05
N LEU A 50 3.24 7.27 14.99
CA LEU A 50 1.90 6.71 15.04
C LEU A 50 1.26 7.02 16.39
N PRO A 51 -0.08 6.94 16.50
CA PRO A 51 -0.76 7.14 17.77
C PRO A 51 -0.20 6.26 18.89
N GLU A 52 -0.16 6.77 20.11
CA GLU A 52 0.40 6.05 21.25
C GLU A 52 -0.56 5.01 21.83
N LYS A 53 -0.01 4.14 22.68
CA LYS A 53 -0.82 3.19 23.46
C LYS A 53 -1.63 3.90 24.54
N TRP A 54 -2.86 3.44 24.75
CA TRP A 54 -3.79 4.01 25.73
C TRP A 54 -4.62 2.92 26.41
N GLY A 55 -5.37 3.28 27.45
CA GLY A 55 -6.11 2.33 28.28
C GLY A 55 -5.34 1.87 29.53
N GLU A 56 -4.04 2.13 29.60
CA GLU A 56 -3.23 1.89 30.81
C GLU A 56 -3.29 3.10 31.76
N LYS A 57 -3.43 2.88 33.07
CA LYS A 57 -3.33 3.91 34.13
C LYS A 57 -4.21 5.15 33.90
N GLY A 58 -5.40 4.98 33.33
CA GLY A 58 -6.35 6.07 33.07
C GLY A 58 -6.05 6.94 31.84
N LYS A 59 -5.05 6.57 31.01
CA LYS A 59 -4.83 7.22 29.71
C LYS A 59 -6.03 6.98 28.79
N THR A 60 -6.73 8.05 28.44
CA THR A 60 -7.90 8.00 27.54
C THR A 60 -7.48 8.00 26.07
N LEU A 61 -8.42 7.67 25.18
CA LEU A 61 -8.18 7.71 23.73
C LEU A 61 -7.71 9.09 23.24
N LEU A 62 -8.21 10.18 23.81
CA LEU A 62 -7.76 11.53 23.45
C LEU A 62 -6.30 11.79 23.88
N ALA A 63 -5.86 11.21 25.00
CA ALA A 63 -4.46 11.28 25.43
C ALA A 63 -3.51 10.48 24.53
N SER A 64 -4.02 9.56 23.70
CA SER A 64 -3.23 8.82 22.70
C SER A 64 -2.90 9.63 21.45
N ILE A 65 -3.68 10.68 21.19
CA ILE A 65 -3.49 11.66 20.11
C ILE A 65 -3.06 12.97 20.77
N THR A 66 -1.80 13.03 21.19
CA THR A 66 -1.23 14.29 21.67
C THR A 66 -1.06 15.27 20.50
N LEU A 67 -1.21 16.57 20.76
CA LEU A 67 -0.92 17.61 19.75
C LEU A 67 0.52 17.51 19.22
N GLU A 68 1.42 16.92 20.00
CA GLU A 68 2.81 16.66 19.64
C GLU A 68 2.96 15.57 18.56
N ASN A 69 2.10 14.55 18.59
CA ASN A 69 2.16 13.43 17.66
C ASN A 69 1.41 13.70 16.34
N ILE A 70 0.46 14.65 16.32
CA ILE A 70 -0.31 15.01 15.12
C ILE A 70 0.59 15.42 13.94
N PRO A 71 1.57 16.34 14.11
CA PRO A 71 2.49 16.68 13.02
C PRO A 71 3.26 15.47 12.50
N GLY A 72 3.69 14.57 13.38
CA GLY A 72 4.42 13.36 13.02
C GLY A 72 3.56 12.36 12.23
N ILE A 73 2.30 12.17 12.63
CA ILE A 73 1.34 11.35 11.90
C ILE A 73 1.11 11.95 10.50
N LEU A 74 0.77 13.25 10.43
CA LEU A 74 0.56 13.92 9.14
C LEU A 74 1.80 13.86 8.24
N LEU A 75 3.00 14.06 8.80
CA LEU A 75 4.26 13.95 8.07
C LEU A 75 4.50 12.53 7.56
N THR A 76 4.21 11.51 8.38
CA THR A 76 4.31 10.10 7.96
C THR A 76 3.37 9.82 6.78
N GLY A 77 2.13 10.32 6.83
CA GLY A 77 1.17 10.23 5.74
C GLY A 77 1.65 10.95 4.48
N LEU A 78 2.17 12.18 4.62
CA LEU A 78 2.67 12.98 3.51
C LEU A 78 3.89 12.35 2.82
N VAL A 79 4.89 11.92 3.60
CA VAL A 79 6.09 11.25 3.07
C VAL A 79 5.70 9.97 2.33
N SER A 80 4.84 9.15 2.93
CA SER A 80 4.33 7.92 2.31
C SER A 80 3.56 8.21 1.02
N LEU A 81 2.70 9.24 1.03
CA LEU A 81 1.96 9.68 -0.15
C LEU A 81 2.92 10.09 -1.27
N ILE A 82 3.96 10.86 -0.97
CA ILE A 82 4.93 11.31 -1.99
C ILE A 82 5.69 10.12 -2.59
N ILE A 83 6.20 9.22 -1.76
CA ILE A 83 6.99 8.06 -2.21
C ILE A 83 6.13 7.15 -3.12
N PHE A 84 4.92 6.82 -2.69
CA PHE A 84 4.03 5.96 -3.48
C PHE A 84 3.41 6.70 -4.67
N SER A 85 3.21 8.00 -4.59
CA SER A 85 2.79 8.81 -5.75
C SER A 85 3.88 8.85 -6.82
N LEU A 86 5.15 8.93 -6.43
CA LEU A 86 6.27 8.86 -7.37
C LEU A 86 6.31 7.49 -8.09
N ALA A 87 6.06 6.41 -7.35
CA ALA A 87 5.90 5.08 -7.92
C ALA A 87 4.80 5.02 -8.99
N VAL A 88 3.60 5.47 -8.63
CA VAL A 88 2.45 5.47 -9.54
C VAL A 88 2.68 6.40 -10.73
N PHE A 89 3.36 7.53 -10.53
CA PHE A 89 3.73 8.44 -11.61
C PHE A 89 4.64 7.79 -12.66
N ILE A 90 5.56 6.93 -12.25
CA ILE A 90 6.47 6.21 -13.16
C ILE A 90 5.74 5.09 -13.92
N ILE A 91 4.78 4.42 -13.28
CA ILE A 91 4.10 3.25 -13.84
C ILE A 91 2.86 3.65 -14.67
N LYS A 92 1.92 4.39 -14.06
CA LYS A 92 0.60 4.78 -14.64
C LYS A 92 0.22 6.19 -14.19
N LYS A 93 0.84 7.18 -14.83
CA LYS A 93 0.66 8.60 -14.52
C LYS A 93 -0.80 9.06 -14.53
N GLU A 94 -1.63 8.49 -15.40
CA GLU A 94 -3.05 8.79 -15.55
C GLU A 94 -3.89 8.41 -14.32
N GLU A 95 -3.45 7.42 -13.54
CA GLU A 95 -4.12 6.97 -12.31
C GLU A 95 -3.66 7.73 -11.06
N LEU A 96 -2.67 8.63 -11.17
CA LEU A 96 -2.07 9.31 -10.02
C LEU A 96 -3.09 10.05 -9.13
N LYS A 97 -4.06 10.74 -9.73
CA LYS A 97 -5.10 11.44 -8.97
C LYS A 97 -6.01 10.48 -8.20
N ARG A 98 -6.40 9.37 -8.83
CA ARG A 98 -7.23 8.33 -8.21
C ARG A 98 -6.47 7.62 -7.09
N PHE A 99 -5.19 7.33 -7.33
CA PHE A 99 -4.28 6.82 -6.31
C PHE A 99 -4.18 7.76 -5.11
N ALA A 100 -3.90 9.05 -5.30
CA ALA A 100 -3.73 9.99 -4.20
C ALA A 100 -4.99 10.11 -3.34
N ILE A 101 -6.17 10.17 -3.96
CA ILE A 101 -7.46 10.20 -3.24
C ILE A 101 -7.68 8.89 -2.47
N GLY A 102 -7.44 7.75 -3.11
CA GLY A 102 -7.55 6.43 -2.48
C GLY A 102 -6.57 6.25 -1.32
N PHE A 103 -5.33 6.72 -1.49
CA PHE A 103 -4.29 6.67 -0.46
C PHE A 103 -4.71 7.46 0.78
N ILE A 104 -5.19 8.70 0.61
CA ILE A 104 -5.64 9.53 1.74
C ILE A 104 -6.70 8.78 2.54
N PHE A 105 -7.70 8.20 1.86
CA PHE A 105 -8.75 7.41 2.51
C PHE A 105 -8.19 6.21 3.26
N ILE A 106 -7.33 5.40 2.62
CA ILE A 106 -6.72 4.21 3.23
C ILE A 106 -5.82 4.59 4.41
N TYR A 107 -5.08 5.70 4.31
CA TYR A 107 -4.20 6.18 5.36
C TYR A 107 -4.99 6.53 6.63
N PHE A 108 -6.12 7.24 6.50
CA PHE A 108 -6.98 7.53 7.64
C PHE A 108 -7.58 6.27 8.26
N LEU A 109 -7.96 5.27 7.45
CA LEU A 109 -8.40 3.96 7.98
C LEU A 109 -7.27 3.24 8.74
N ALA A 110 -6.03 3.32 8.25
CA ALA A 110 -4.87 2.74 8.94
C ALA A 110 -4.58 3.46 10.27
N VAL A 111 -4.69 4.79 10.31
CA VAL A 111 -4.59 5.56 11.56
C VAL A 111 -5.70 5.16 12.53
N ALA A 112 -6.94 5.01 12.05
CA ALA A 112 -8.06 4.56 12.88
C ALA A 112 -7.85 3.13 13.43
N ALA A 113 -7.37 2.20 12.58
CA ALA A 113 -7.01 0.85 12.99
C ALA A 113 -5.92 0.85 14.07
N THR A 114 -4.92 1.71 13.91
CA THR A 114 -3.82 1.86 14.88
C THR A 114 -4.34 2.44 16.19
N LEU A 115 -5.20 3.45 16.16
CA LEU A 115 -5.83 4.04 17.34
C LEU A 115 -6.57 2.99 18.17
N ILE A 116 -7.42 2.20 17.52
CA ILE A 116 -8.23 1.19 18.21
C ILE A 116 -7.35 0.02 18.69
N GLY A 117 -6.41 -0.44 17.86
CA GLY A 117 -5.50 -1.55 18.18
C GLY A 117 -4.40 -1.22 19.20
N ASN A 118 -4.22 0.06 19.52
CA ASN A 118 -3.33 0.51 20.58
C ASN A 118 -4.01 0.61 21.95
N TYR A 119 -5.27 0.15 22.07
CA TYR A 119 -5.92 -0.06 23.35
C TYR A 119 -5.29 -1.24 24.11
N GLU A 120 -4.59 -0.93 25.18
CA GLU A 120 -3.71 -1.85 25.92
C GLU A 120 -4.43 -3.10 26.46
N PRO A 121 -5.64 -3.00 27.07
CA PRO A 121 -6.36 -4.17 27.57
C PRO A 121 -6.67 -5.21 26.51
N TRP A 122 -7.01 -4.80 25.29
CA TRP A 122 -7.34 -5.72 24.19
C TRP A 122 -6.09 -6.23 23.47
N ARG A 123 -5.07 -5.37 23.38
CA ARG A 123 -3.79 -5.73 22.78
C ARG A 123 -3.10 -6.88 23.51
N TYR A 124 -3.27 -6.98 24.84
CA TYR A 124 -2.78 -8.12 25.63
C TYR A 124 -3.32 -9.46 25.14
N TYR A 125 -4.58 -9.49 24.68
CA TYR A 125 -5.23 -10.69 24.12
C TYR A 125 -4.96 -10.90 22.62
N GLY A 126 -4.07 -10.12 22.01
CA GLY A 126 -3.70 -10.23 20.59
C GLY A 126 -4.54 -9.36 19.63
N PHE A 127 -5.51 -8.59 20.13
CA PHE A 127 -6.27 -7.64 19.32
C PHE A 127 -5.48 -6.34 19.08
N ASN A 128 -4.48 -6.44 18.20
CA ASN A 128 -3.56 -5.36 17.85
C ASN A 128 -4.02 -4.58 16.60
N GLU A 129 -3.25 -3.58 16.21
CA GLU A 129 -3.45 -2.73 15.04
C GLU A 129 -3.63 -3.52 13.74
N VAL A 130 -2.96 -4.66 13.60
CA VAL A 130 -3.05 -5.52 12.41
C VAL A 130 -4.42 -6.18 12.34
N VAL A 131 -4.90 -6.74 13.45
CA VAL A 131 -6.24 -7.34 13.53
C VAL A 131 -7.32 -6.29 13.24
N TRP A 132 -7.21 -5.10 13.84
CA TRP A 132 -8.16 -4.01 13.59
C TRP A 132 -8.11 -3.50 12.16
N ALA A 133 -6.94 -3.47 11.52
CA ALA A 133 -6.83 -3.12 10.10
C ALA A 133 -7.56 -4.13 9.21
N LEU A 134 -7.47 -5.43 9.52
CA LEU A 134 -8.23 -6.46 8.81
C LEU A 134 -9.73 -6.34 9.03
N VAL A 135 -10.16 -6.13 10.27
CA VAL A 135 -11.58 -5.95 10.61
C VAL A 135 -12.16 -4.73 9.89
N ILE A 136 -11.48 -3.58 9.94
CA ILE A 136 -11.91 -2.37 9.24
C ILE A 136 -11.92 -2.60 7.73
N GLY A 137 -10.89 -3.25 7.17
CA GLY A 137 -10.85 -3.58 5.75
C GLY A 137 -12.02 -4.47 5.32
N LEU A 138 -12.37 -5.46 6.13
CA LEU A 138 -13.52 -6.34 5.90
C LEU A 138 -14.84 -5.58 6.00
N VAL A 139 -15.01 -4.73 7.02
CA VAL A 139 -16.21 -3.91 7.19
C VAL A 139 -16.38 -2.95 6.01
N VAL A 140 -15.33 -2.22 5.65
CA VAL A 140 -15.33 -1.27 4.52
C VAL A 140 -15.61 -2.02 3.22
N GLY A 141 -14.93 -3.14 2.96
CA GLY A 141 -15.11 -3.93 1.74
C GLY A 141 -16.52 -4.52 1.57
N ASN A 142 -17.21 -4.82 2.68
CA ASN A 142 -18.57 -5.35 2.65
C ASN A 142 -19.66 -4.26 2.62
N ILE A 143 -19.41 -3.11 3.23
CA ILE A 143 -20.38 -2.00 3.28
C ILE A 143 -20.31 -1.16 2.01
N PHE A 144 -19.11 -0.81 1.56
CA PHE A 144 -18.91 -0.02 0.35
C PHE A 144 -18.96 -0.96 -0.85
N LYS A 145 -20.17 -1.14 -1.40
CA LYS A 145 -20.37 -1.93 -2.62
C LYS A 145 -19.46 -1.41 -3.72
N ILE A 146 -18.65 -2.32 -4.26
CA ILE A 146 -17.83 -2.10 -5.44
C ILE A 146 -18.70 -1.43 -6.53
N PRO A 147 -18.41 -0.17 -6.92
CA PRO A 147 -19.20 0.53 -7.93
C PRO A 147 -19.21 -0.27 -9.23
N LYS A 148 -20.33 -0.24 -9.96
CA LYS A 148 -20.55 -1.07 -11.17
C LYS A 148 -19.42 -0.99 -12.21
N LEU A 149 -18.63 0.10 -12.25
CA LEU A 149 -17.44 0.24 -13.09
C LEU A 149 -16.35 -0.82 -12.84
N LEU A 150 -16.19 -1.31 -11.60
CA LEU A 150 -15.19 -2.33 -11.27
C LEU A 150 -15.62 -3.75 -11.64
N LYS A 151 -16.92 -4.04 -11.80
CA LYS A 151 -17.36 -5.35 -12.31
C LYS A 151 -16.87 -5.62 -13.73
N GLY A 152 -16.62 -4.58 -14.53
CA GLY A 152 -16.05 -4.72 -15.87
C GLY A 152 -14.57 -5.12 -15.87
N ALA A 153 -13.82 -4.78 -14.82
CA ALA A 153 -12.40 -5.10 -14.66
C ALA A 153 -12.17 -6.46 -13.96
N ILE A 154 -13.19 -7.02 -13.30
CA ILE A 154 -13.16 -8.35 -12.67
C ILE A 154 -13.64 -9.44 -13.65
N ARG A 155 -13.86 -9.10 -14.93
CA ARG A 155 -13.90 -10.13 -15.98
C ARG A 155 -12.48 -10.64 -16.13
N THR A 156 -12.22 -11.82 -15.59
CA THR A 156 -11.01 -12.59 -15.84
C THR A 156 -11.06 -13.22 -17.23
N GLU A 157 -11.52 -12.48 -18.25
CA GLU A 157 -12.26 -12.92 -19.46
C GLU A 157 -13.81 -12.88 -19.31
#